data_AF-A0A6G2VR08-F1
#
_entry.id   AF-A0A6G2VR08-F1
#
_cell.length_a   1.000
_cell.length_b   1.000
_cell.length_c   1.000
_cell.angle_alpha   90.00
_cell.angle_beta   90.00
_cell.angle_gamma   90.00
#
_symmetry.space_group_name_H-M   'P 1'
#
loop_
_entity.id
_entity.type
_entity.pdbx_description
1 polymer ?
#
loop_
_entity_poly.entity_id
_entity_poly.type
_entity_poly.pdbx_seq_one_letter_code
_entity_poly.pdbx_strand_id
1 'polypeptide(L)'
;LHVVTDAATGKKLYEYQGVKNGIGNTQYSGQVTLTTTQSGSTFTLNDGARGNHKTYNLNHGSSGTGTLYSQTNDTWGNGTNSNAATAGADAHYGAAVTWDFYKNTFGR
;
A
#
# COMPACT_ATOMS: atom_id res chain seq x y z
N LEU A 1 -10.69 5.57 -3.43
CA LEU A 1 -10.88 6.40 -4.65
C LEU A 1 -12.05 7.34 -4.41
N HIS A 2 -11.82 8.64 -4.47
CA HIS A 2 -12.89 9.63 -4.39
C HIS A 2 -12.97 10.35 -5.73
N VAL A 3 -14.13 10.25 -6.39
CA VAL A 3 -14.42 10.96 -7.63
C VAL A 3 -15.45 12.02 -7.32
N VAL A 4 -15.09 13.27 -7.55
CA VAL A 4 -16.04 14.38 -7.58
C VAL A 4 -16.44 14.57 -9.04
N THR A 5 -17.70 14.27 -9.35
CA THR A 5 -18.26 14.42 -10.69
C THR A 5 -19.19 15.62 -10.69
N ASP A 6 -19.14 16.42 -11.74
CA ASP A 6 -20.08 17.50 -11.98
C ASP A 6 -21.49 16.91 -12.17
N ALA A 7 -22.44 17.37 -11.37
CA ALA A 7 -23.79 16.83 -11.35
C ALA A 7 -24.62 17.16 -12.61
N ALA A 8 -24.26 18.19 -13.37
CA ALA A 8 -24.99 18.63 -14.56
C ALA A 8 -24.44 18.02 -15.86
N THR A 9 -23.13 17.76 -15.91
CA THR A 9 -22.44 17.33 -17.14
C THR A 9 -21.87 15.90 -17.06
N GLY A 10 -21.85 15.28 -15.88
CA GLY A 10 -21.22 13.97 -15.68
C GLY A 10 -19.70 13.99 -15.82
N LYS A 11 -19.09 15.18 -15.93
CA LYS A 11 -17.64 15.35 -16.13
C LYS A 11 -16.90 15.14 -14.82
N LYS A 12 -15.83 14.34 -14.86
CA LYS A 12 -14.92 14.14 -13.73
C LYS A 12 -14.22 15.46 -13.40
N LEU A 13 -14.49 16.05 -12.24
CA LEU A 13 -13.92 17.33 -11.81
C LEU A 13 -12.63 17.14 -11.00
N TYR A 14 -12.62 16.17 -10.09
CA TYR A 14 -11.46 15.84 -9.25
C TYR A 14 -11.38 14.34 -8.96
N GLU A 15 -10.16 13.80 -9.05
CA GLU A 15 -9.80 12.48 -8.56
C GLU A 15 -8.67 12.65 -7.55
N TYR A 16 -8.93 12.29 -6.29
CA TYR A 16 -7.85 12.16 -5.31
C TYR A 16 -7.82 10.73 -4.78
N GLN A 17 -6.63 10.16 -4.78
CA GLN A 17 -6.35 8.95 -4.02
C GLN A 17 -6.17 9.38 -2.56
N GLY A 18 -6.82 8.68 -1.63
CA GLY A 18 -6.62 8.91 -0.20
C GLY A 18 -5.27 8.37 0.24
N VAL A 19 -4.17 8.83 -0.36
CA VAL A 19 -2.81 8.40 -0.02
C VAL A 19 -2.52 8.79 1.42
N LYS A 20 -2.01 7.84 2.20
CA LYS A 20 -1.69 7.99 3.62
C LYS A 20 -0.29 7.46 3.89
N ASN A 21 0.22 7.84 5.06
CA ASN A 21 1.50 7.41 5.58
C ASN A 21 1.23 6.49 6.76
N GLY A 22 1.08 5.21 6.48
CA GLY A 22 0.87 4.17 7.48
C GLY A 22 2.17 3.82 8.20
N ILE A 23 2.04 3.19 9.37
CA ILE A 23 3.18 2.68 10.15
C ILE A 23 3.38 1.21 9.79
N GLY A 24 4.58 0.81 9.37
CA GLY A 24 4.95 -0.59 9.13
C GLY A 24 5.91 -1.08 10.21
N ASN A 25 5.50 -2.07 11.01
CA ASN A 25 6.38 -2.79 11.91
C ASN A 25 6.86 -4.06 11.20
N THR A 26 8.01 -3.93 10.54
CA THR A 26 8.59 -4.95 9.67
C THR A 26 9.43 -5.95 10.46
N GLN A 27 9.71 -7.12 9.88
CA GLN A 27 10.59 -8.12 10.49
C GLN A 27 12.06 -7.68 10.40
N TYR A 28 12.46 -7.03 9.31
CA TYR A 28 13.87 -6.80 8.99
C TYR A 28 14.32 -5.34 9.02
N SER A 29 13.39 -4.39 8.82
CA SER A 29 13.70 -2.96 8.73
C SER A 29 13.23 -2.14 9.94
N GLY A 30 12.74 -2.81 11.00
CA GLY A 30 12.15 -2.16 12.15
C GLY A 30 10.84 -1.42 11.81
N GLN A 31 10.64 -0.26 12.43
CA GLN A 31 9.49 0.60 12.14
C GLN A 31 9.78 1.53 10.97
N VAL A 32 8.92 1.50 9.95
CA VAL A 32 9.06 2.28 8.72
C VAL A 32 7.75 3.00 8.39
N THR A 33 7.82 4.01 7.52
CA THR A 33 6.63 4.63 6.93
C THR A 33 6.25 3.91 5.63
N LEU A 34 4.96 3.60 5.48
CA LEU A 34 4.39 2.96 4.30
C LEU A 34 3.45 3.91 3.57
N THR A 35 3.51 3.95 2.24
CA THR A 35 2.54 4.70 1.44
C THR A 35 1.30 3.84 1.20
N THR A 36 0.22 4.11 1.91
CA THR A 36 -1.04 3.36 1.81
C THR A 36 -2.11 4.15 1.10
N THR A 37 -3.19 3.50 0.68
CA THR A 37 -4.38 4.18 0.13
C THR A 37 -5.59 3.87 0.99
N GLN A 38 -6.27 4.92 1.44
CA GLN A 38 -7.54 4.85 2.16
C GLN A 38 -8.74 4.95 1.20
N SER A 39 -9.75 4.12 1.47
CA SER A 39 -11.08 4.20 0.85
C SER A 39 -12.13 3.91 1.93
N GLY A 40 -12.93 4.92 2.28
CA GLY A 40 -13.82 4.83 3.44
C GLY A 40 -13.03 4.61 4.74
N SER A 41 -13.40 3.60 5.52
CA SER A 41 -12.71 3.20 6.75
C SER A 41 -11.60 2.16 6.53
N THR A 42 -11.28 1.84 5.28
CA THR A 42 -10.33 0.77 4.94
C THR A 42 -9.05 1.35 4.34
N PHE A 43 -7.91 0.87 4.83
CA PHE A 43 -6.58 1.15 4.30
C PHE A 43 -6.11 -0.04 3.47
N THR A 44 -5.35 0.23 2.41
CA THR A 44 -4.77 -0.78 1.53
C THR A 44 -3.27 -0.53 1.34
N LEU A 45 -2.49 -1.60 1.22
CA LEU A 45 -1.08 -1.53 0.77
C LEU A 45 -1.03 -1.29 -0.74
N ASN A 46 -1.36 -0.07 -1.13
CA ASN A 46 -1.33 0.45 -2.48
C ASN A 46 -0.56 1.78 -2.48
N ASP A 47 0.64 1.75 -3.06
CA ASP A 47 1.53 2.90 -3.13
C ASP A 47 1.31 3.65 -4.45
N GLY A 48 0.49 4.69 -4.41
CA GLY A 48 0.22 5.55 -5.56
C GLY A 48 1.38 6.47 -5.97
N ALA A 49 2.45 6.57 -5.18
CA ALA A 49 3.59 7.46 -5.44
C ALA A 49 4.73 6.78 -6.22
N ARG A 50 4.85 5.45 -6.14
CA ARG A 50 5.95 4.68 -6.74
C ARG A 50 5.45 3.66 -7.75
N GLY A 51 4.97 4.15 -8.89
CA GLY A 51 4.49 3.30 -9.99
C GLY A 51 3.18 2.56 -9.70
N ASN A 52 2.43 2.96 -8.66
CA ASN A 52 1.14 2.37 -8.28
C ASN A 52 1.24 0.87 -7.90
N HIS A 53 2.31 0.49 -7.21
CA HIS A 53 2.52 -0.91 -6.82
C HIS A 53 1.63 -1.32 -5.64
N LYS A 54 1.29 -2.61 -5.59
CA LYS A 54 0.30 -3.19 -4.67
C LYS A 54 0.83 -4.44 -4.00
N THR A 55 0.52 -4.60 -2.72
CA THR A 55 0.86 -5.80 -1.96
C THR A 55 -0.39 -6.63 -1.71
N TYR A 56 -0.33 -7.92 -2.07
CA TYR A 56 -1.44 -8.86 -1.95
C TYR A 56 -1.19 -9.86 -0.81
N ASN A 57 -2.26 -10.25 -0.13
CA ASN A 57 -2.25 -11.29 0.90
C ASN A 57 -2.87 -12.58 0.34
N LEU A 58 -2.13 -13.68 0.40
CA LEU A 58 -2.61 -15.01 0.02
C LEU A 58 -3.34 -15.74 1.15
N ASN A 59 -3.47 -15.12 2.33
CA ASN A 59 -4.12 -15.69 3.51
C ASN A 59 -3.57 -17.09 3.88
N HIS A 60 -2.23 -17.20 3.94
CA HIS A 60 -1.51 -18.45 4.19
C HIS A 60 -1.67 -19.54 3.11
N GLY A 61 -2.21 -19.21 1.94
CA GLY A 61 -2.16 -20.05 0.75
C GLY A 61 -0.79 -20.00 0.05
N SER A 62 -0.50 -21.01 -0.77
CA SER A 62 0.73 -21.13 -1.56
C SER A 62 0.55 -20.89 -3.06
N SER A 63 -0.67 -20.60 -3.52
CA SER A 63 -1.01 -20.39 -4.93
C SER A 63 -2.19 -19.44 -5.08
N GLY A 64 -2.41 -18.96 -6.32
CA GLY A 64 -3.46 -17.99 -6.65
C GLY A 64 -2.97 -16.53 -6.60
N THR A 65 -3.89 -15.60 -6.86
CA THR A 65 -3.57 -14.16 -6.96
C THR A 65 -3.58 -13.44 -5.60
N GLY A 66 -4.29 -13.99 -4.61
CA GLY A 66 -4.54 -13.33 -3.33
C GLY A 66 -5.48 -12.13 -3.44
N THR A 67 -5.64 -11.41 -2.34
CA THR A 67 -6.43 -10.17 -2.29
C THR A 67 -5.55 -8.99 -1.94
N LEU A 68 -5.89 -7.79 -2.44
CA LEU A 68 -5.17 -6.58 -2.04
C LEU A 68 -5.20 -6.46 -0.52
N TYR A 69 -4.02 -6.36 0.11
CA TYR A 69 -3.96 -6.37 1.56
C TYR A 69 -4.64 -5.11 2.09
N SER A 70 -5.70 -5.31 2.86
CA SER A 70 -6.49 -4.27 3.48
C SER A 70 -6.76 -4.53 4.97
N GLN A 71 -7.00 -3.46 5.72
CA GLN A 71 -7.43 -3.48 7.12
C GLN A 71 -8.07 -2.14 7.51
N THR A 72 -8.61 -2.05 8.74
CA THR A 72 -9.34 -0.88 9.24
C THR A 72 -8.49 0.15 9.97
N ASN A 73 -7.25 -0.20 10.32
CA ASN A 73 -6.25 0.74 10.86
C ASN A 73 -5.07 0.85 9.90
N ASP A 74 -4.24 1.88 10.06
CA ASP A 74 -3.07 2.11 9.19
C ASP A 74 -1.75 1.77 9.91
N THR A 75 -1.76 0.71 10.72
CA THR A 75 -0.58 0.15 11.38
C THR A 75 -0.43 -1.32 10.98
N TRP A 76 0.65 -1.63 10.30
CA TRP A 76 0.86 -2.89 9.61
C TRP A 76 1.92 -3.71 10.34
N GLY A 77 1.53 -4.87 10.84
CA GLY A 77 2.44 -5.81 11.49
C GLY A 77 2.79 -5.45 12.93
N ASN A 78 3.55 -6.33 13.55
CA ASN A 78 4.06 -6.21 14.92
C ASN A 78 5.53 -6.67 15.05
N GLY A 79 6.23 -6.82 13.92
CA GLY A 79 7.62 -7.29 13.88
C GLY A 79 7.81 -8.80 14.10
N THR A 80 6.73 -9.60 14.17
CA THR A 80 6.81 -11.07 14.28
C THR A 80 6.36 -11.76 13.00
N ASN A 81 6.97 -12.92 12.72
CA ASN A 81 6.64 -13.77 11.57
C ASN A 81 5.22 -14.37 11.61
N SER A 82 4.63 -14.49 12.80
CA SER A 82 3.27 -14.99 13.00
C SER A 82 2.19 -14.00 12.56
N ASN A 83 2.54 -12.72 12.35
CA ASN A 83 1.63 -11.70 11.88
C ASN A 83 1.80 -11.46 10.38
N ALA A 84 0.78 -11.79 9.59
CA ALA A 84 0.82 -11.62 8.13
C ALA A 84 1.09 -10.16 7.70
N ALA A 85 0.67 -9.17 8.49
CA ALA A 85 0.90 -7.77 8.17
C ALA A 85 2.37 -7.35 8.36
N THR A 86 3.16 -8.08 9.15
CA THR A 86 4.61 -7.90 9.22
C THR A 86 5.24 -8.23 7.86
N ALA A 87 4.90 -9.40 7.29
CA ALA A 87 5.38 -9.79 5.96
C ALA A 87 4.85 -8.85 4.86
N GLY A 88 3.60 -8.38 4.99
CA GLY A 88 3.03 -7.36 4.11
C GLY A 88 3.81 -6.04 4.18
N ALA A 89 4.20 -5.59 5.37
CA ALA A 89 4.99 -4.39 5.57
C ALA A 89 6.41 -4.52 4.99
N ASP A 90 7.09 -5.65 5.20
CA ASP A 90 8.40 -5.94 4.59
C ASP A 90 8.32 -5.90 3.06
N ALA A 91 7.35 -6.60 2.47
CA ALA A 91 7.19 -6.66 1.02
C ALA A 91 6.87 -5.28 0.42
N HIS A 92 5.99 -4.52 1.07
CA HIS A 92 5.60 -3.20 0.60
C HIS A 92 6.74 -2.19 0.71
N TYR A 93 7.43 -2.16 1.85
CA TYR A 93 8.58 -1.30 2.04
C TYR A 93 9.73 -1.66 1.10
N GLY A 94 10.02 -2.96 0.95
CA GLY A 94 11.05 -3.48 0.04
C GLY A 94 10.81 -3.07 -1.41
N ALA A 95 9.55 -3.14 -1.88
CA ALA A 95 9.19 -2.66 -3.21
C ALA A 95 9.41 -1.15 -3.36
N ALA A 96 9.01 -0.35 -2.36
CA ALA A 96 9.19 1.10 -2.37
C ALA A 96 10.66 1.50 -2.47
N VAL A 97 11.54 0.97 -1.61
CA VAL A 97 12.96 1.31 -1.62
C VAL A 97 13.67 0.80 -2.88
N THR A 98 13.24 -0.33 -3.42
CA THR A 98 13.77 -0.85 -4.69
C THR A 98 13.39 0.07 -5.84
N TRP A 99 12.14 0.54 -5.88
CA TRP A 99 11.69 1.49 -6.90
C TRP A 99 12.46 2.80 -6.81
N ASP A 100 12.64 3.36 -5.60
CA ASP A 100 13.41 4.58 -5.38
C ASP A 100 14.88 4.40 -5.82
N PHE A 101 15.48 3.23 -5.54
CA PHE A 101 16.84 2.92 -6.00
C PHE A 101 16.94 2.93 -7.54
N TYR A 102 16.05 2.24 -8.26
CA TYR A 102 16.10 2.20 -9.72
C TYR A 102 15.86 3.57 -10.36
N LYS A 103 14.91 4.33 -9.82
CA LYS A 103 14.64 5.68 -10.29
C LYS A 103 15.83 6.61 -10.10
N ASN A 104 16.43 6.61 -8.92
CA ASN A 104 17.52 7.53 -8.59
C ASN A 104 18.85 7.13 -9.25
N THR A 105 19.08 5.83 -9.43
CA THR A 105 20.36 5.32 -9.96
C THR A 105 20.36 5.26 -11.48
N PHE A 106 19.23 4.89 -12.10
CA PHE A 106 19.15 4.61 -13.54
C PHE A 106 18.10 5.45 -14.28
N GLY A 107 17.36 6.33 -13.58
CA GLY A 107 16.31 7.13 -14.20
C GLY A 107 15.10 6.32 -14.67
N ARG A 108 14.87 5.14 -14.09
CA ARG A 108 13.84 4.18 -14.50
C ARG A 108 12.76 3.98 -13.44
#